data_AF-A0A945ZST1-F1
#
_entry.id   AF-A0A945ZST1-F1
#
_cell.length_a   1.000
_cell.length_b   1.000
_cell.length_c   1.000
_cell.angle_alpha   90.00
_cell.angle_beta   90.00
_cell.angle_gamma   90.00
#
_symmetry.space_group_name_H-M   'P 1'
#
loop_
_entity.id
_entity.type
_entity.pdbx_description
1 polymer ?
#
loop_
_entity_poly.entity_id
_entity_poly.type
_entity_poly.pdbx_seq_one_letter_code
_entity_poly.pdbx_strand_id
1 'polypeptide(L)'
;MLTTFVQGQITQIIAEPFANHDTTGIAELEGMITYRIYVEMTNEDDEISAIFGDSESPLSISSTTSFYNLSLGSDLGWEINPALLPFFPLIQYDSWLTIGASNSGESSNMGNTIGMEGAFNSFNSGGDFVVDNSIGGSIFSLAGDPTAAAGDDLRVLIGQLTTSGIVESSLNIQMFINGFQSQNSVVQDVSIIFPSGCDDATACNYTPDGTDSSACIYPLDCEDCDGNCLDANSDGVCDCEEQEDLPGCTQPDADNFDPDATLDDGTCVIGGCTYPMAYNYTAAATYDDGNCIFAGCTNPAALNFDAAAIEDDGNCLILGCMDPIGFDFDISANVPGACDYPAPCVSDIDGDGAVDVFDLLIFFESYGNPCE
;
A
#
# COMPACT_ATOMS: atom_id res chain seq x y z
N MET A 1 -9.36 -31.58 9.45
CA MET A 1 -9.29 -33.04 9.66
C MET A 1 -9.33 -33.70 8.29
N LEU A 2 -8.20 -34.21 7.82
CA LEU A 2 -8.14 -35.07 6.63
C LEU A 2 -8.71 -36.42 7.05
N THR A 3 -9.96 -36.69 6.67
CA THR A 3 -10.49 -38.03 6.83
C THR A 3 -9.98 -38.85 5.65
N THR A 4 -8.75 -39.37 5.77
CA THR A 4 -8.17 -40.27 4.77
C THR A 4 -8.81 -41.64 4.92
N PHE A 5 -9.81 -41.93 4.10
CA PHE A 5 -10.38 -43.27 3.93
C PHE A 5 -10.09 -43.71 2.50
N VAL A 6 -9.47 -44.87 2.32
CA VAL A 6 -9.49 -45.54 1.02
C VAL A 6 -10.71 -46.46 1.03
N GLN A 7 -11.87 -45.91 0.70
CA GLN A 7 -13.08 -46.68 0.39
C GLN A 7 -13.36 -46.53 -1.11
N GLY A 8 -12.94 -47.54 -1.88
CA GLY A 8 -12.94 -47.42 -3.34
C GLY A 8 -11.78 -46.53 -3.83
N GLN A 9 -12.03 -45.77 -4.89
CA GLN A 9 -11.06 -44.89 -5.52
C GLN A 9 -11.21 -43.41 -5.09
N ILE A 10 -12.06 -43.12 -4.11
CA ILE A 10 -12.07 -41.84 -3.40
C ILE A 10 -11.02 -41.91 -2.29
N THR A 11 -10.11 -40.94 -2.25
CA THR A 11 -9.04 -40.89 -1.25
C THR A 11 -9.41 -40.03 -0.05
N GLN A 12 -10.10 -38.90 -0.30
CA GLN A 12 -10.58 -37.96 0.71
C GLN A 12 -11.54 -36.92 0.13
N ILE A 13 -12.18 -36.16 1.00
CA ILE A 13 -12.89 -34.92 0.66
C ILE A 13 -12.19 -33.78 1.36
N ILE A 14 -11.91 -32.71 0.64
CA ILE A 14 -11.20 -31.53 1.13
C ILE A 14 -12.06 -30.28 0.91
N ALA A 15 -11.93 -29.32 1.82
CA ALA A 15 -12.50 -27.99 1.66
C ALA A 15 -11.34 -26.98 1.68
N GLU A 16 -11.21 -26.20 0.62
CA GLU A 16 -10.15 -25.20 0.45
C GLU A 16 -10.75 -23.79 0.46
N PRO A 17 -10.12 -22.80 1.13
CA PRO A 17 -10.59 -21.43 1.09
C PRO A 17 -10.43 -20.85 -0.33
N PHE A 18 -11.53 -20.36 -0.89
CA PHE A 18 -11.57 -19.66 -2.18
C PHE A 18 -11.46 -18.15 -2.02
N ALA A 19 -12.06 -17.58 -0.97
CA ALA A 19 -11.96 -16.16 -0.64
C ALA A 19 -12.15 -15.90 0.86
N ASN A 20 -11.25 -15.12 1.47
CA ASN A 20 -11.43 -14.57 2.83
C ASN A 20 -11.96 -13.13 2.73
N HIS A 21 -13.17 -12.90 3.23
CA HIS A 21 -13.89 -11.66 3.00
C HIS A 21 -13.49 -10.50 3.89
N ASP A 22 -12.74 -10.73 4.97
CA ASP A 22 -12.15 -9.67 5.81
C ASP A 22 -11.21 -8.78 5.00
N THR A 23 -10.60 -9.33 3.95
CA THR A 23 -9.69 -8.61 3.05
C THR A 23 -10.35 -8.05 1.79
N THR A 24 -11.59 -8.44 1.51
CA THR A 24 -12.27 -8.07 0.24
C THR A 24 -12.93 -6.69 0.28
N GLY A 25 -13.17 -6.15 1.49
CA GLY A 25 -13.89 -4.88 1.67
C GLY A 25 -15.38 -4.95 1.30
N ILE A 26 -15.95 -6.16 1.22
CA ILE A 26 -17.37 -6.39 0.96
C ILE A 26 -18.10 -6.46 2.31
N ALA A 27 -18.83 -5.41 2.65
CA ALA A 27 -19.49 -5.27 3.94
C ALA A 27 -20.49 -6.40 4.24
N GLU A 28 -21.18 -6.92 3.24
CA GLU A 28 -22.17 -8.00 3.41
C GLU A 28 -21.55 -9.36 3.75
N LEU A 29 -20.24 -9.52 3.51
CA LEU A 29 -19.51 -10.77 3.70
C LEU A 29 -18.44 -10.66 4.80
N GLU A 30 -18.38 -9.55 5.52
CA GLU A 30 -17.41 -9.33 6.60
C GLU A 30 -17.47 -10.47 7.64
N GLY A 31 -16.31 -11.05 7.97
CA GLY A 31 -16.19 -12.21 8.85
C GLY A 31 -16.50 -13.58 8.21
N MET A 32 -16.85 -13.64 6.91
CA MET A 32 -17.14 -14.89 6.21
C MET A 32 -15.96 -15.39 5.38
N ILE A 33 -15.92 -16.70 5.15
CA ILE A 33 -15.00 -17.34 4.21
C ILE A 33 -15.82 -18.13 3.19
N THR A 34 -15.49 -17.97 1.91
CA THR A 34 -15.99 -18.84 0.85
C THR A 34 -15.07 -20.04 0.71
N TYR A 35 -15.59 -21.26 0.82
CA TYR A 35 -14.86 -22.52 0.64
C TYR A 35 -15.31 -23.23 -0.64
N ARG A 36 -14.38 -23.91 -1.32
CA ARG A 36 -14.70 -24.90 -2.37
C ARG A 36 -14.41 -26.29 -1.86
N ILE A 37 -15.38 -27.19 -2.04
CA ILE A 37 -15.29 -28.57 -1.57
C ILE A 37 -14.97 -29.47 -2.76
N TYR A 38 -13.92 -30.26 -2.63
CA TYR A 38 -13.45 -31.20 -3.64
C TYR A 38 -13.41 -32.61 -3.10
N VAL A 39 -13.68 -33.57 -3.99
CA VAL A 39 -13.46 -34.99 -3.75
C VAL A 39 -12.19 -35.38 -4.49
N GLU A 40 -11.20 -35.91 -3.78
CA GLU A 40 -9.97 -36.40 -4.38
C GLU A 40 -10.10 -37.89 -4.73
N MET A 41 -9.57 -38.24 -5.89
CA MET A 41 -9.71 -39.58 -6.49
C MET A 41 -8.34 -40.17 -6.84
N THR A 42 -8.31 -41.46 -7.19
CA THR A 42 -7.06 -42.17 -7.49
C THR A 42 -6.68 -42.18 -8.97
N ASN A 43 -7.63 -41.91 -9.88
CA ASN A 43 -7.44 -41.96 -11.32
C ASN A 43 -8.16 -40.79 -12.01
N GLU A 44 -7.58 -40.27 -13.09
CA GLU A 44 -8.12 -39.16 -13.89
C GLU A 44 -9.47 -39.48 -14.53
N ASP A 45 -9.71 -40.76 -14.86
CA ASP A 45 -10.96 -41.24 -15.46
C ASP A 45 -12.04 -41.53 -14.40
N ASP A 46 -11.74 -41.45 -13.11
CA ASP A 46 -12.75 -41.69 -12.07
C ASP A 46 -13.84 -40.61 -12.10
N GLU A 47 -15.10 -41.01 -12.11
CA GLU A 47 -16.23 -40.09 -12.34
C GLU A 47 -17.22 -40.10 -11.17
N ILE A 48 -17.57 -38.93 -10.63
CA ILE A 48 -18.62 -38.81 -9.63
C ILE A 48 -19.98 -38.85 -10.31
N SER A 49 -20.73 -39.90 -10.04
CA SER A 49 -22.05 -40.09 -10.63
C SER A 49 -23.16 -39.45 -9.81
N ALA A 50 -23.06 -39.46 -8.48
CA ALA A 50 -24.10 -38.90 -7.63
C ALA A 50 -23.61 -38.54 -6.21
N ILE A 51 -24.26 -37.53 -5.62
CA ILE A 51 -24.21 -37.19 -4.20
C ILE A 51 -25.64 -37.30 -3.69
N PHE A 52 -25.88 -38.15 -2.70
CA PHE A 52 -27.24 -38.52 -2.32
C PHE A 52 -27.45 -38.59 -0.81
N GLY A 53 -28.71 -38.56 -0.39
CA GLY A 53 -29.11 -38.79 1.00
C GLY A 53 -30.50 -39.41 1.09
N ASP A 54 -30.74 -40.18 2.14
CA ASP A 54 -32.02 -40.76 2.49
C ASP A 54 -32.14 -40.98 4.01
N SER A 55 -33.21 -41.63 4.47
CA SER A 55 -33.44 -41.87 5.90
C SER A 55 -32.50 -42.88 6.56
N GLU A 56 -31.80 -43.71 5.79
CA GLU A 56 -30.80 -44.66 6.30
C GLU A 56 -29.39 -44.08 6.25
N SER A 57 -29.08 -43.34 5.18
CA SER A 57 -27.81 -42.66 4.95
C SER A 57 -28.08 -41.17 4.69
N PRO A 58 -28.22 -40.34 5.74
CA PRO A 58 -28.56 -38.93 5.58
C PRO A 58 -27.44 -38.16 4.89
N LEU A 59 -27.80 -37.22 4.03
CA LEU A 59 -26.90 -36.19 3.52
C LEU A 59 -27.13 -34.93 4.34
N SER A 60 -26.08 -34.40 4.97
CA SER A 60 -26.18 -33.18 5.76
C SER A 60 -24.98 -32.28 5.52
N ILE A 61 -25.24 -30.99 5.39
CA ILE A 61 -24.26 -29.92 5.37
C ILE A 61 -24.82 -28.83 6.27
N SER A 62 -24.18 -28.63 7.42
CA SER A 62 -24.63 -27.72 8.47
C SER A 62 -23.53 -26.73 8.81
N SER A 63 -23.92 -25.53 9.23
CA SER A 63 -22.98 -24.53 9.77
C SER A 63 -23.38 -24.16 11.18
N THR A 64 -22.41 -23.86 12.05
CA THR A 64 -22.70 -23.30 13.38
C THR A 64 -23.36 -21.92 13.33
N THR A 65 -23.33 -21.26 12.17
CA THR A 65 -23.97 -19.97 11.93
C THR A 65 -25.04 -20.09 10.83
N SER A 66 -24.83 -19.48 9.66
CA SER A 66 -25.74 -19.52 8.51
C SER A 66 -24.94 -19.56 7.22
N PHE A 67 -25.52 -20.15 6.18
CA PHE A 67 -24.98 -20.06 4.82
C PHE A 67 -25.41 -18.75 4.15
N TYR A 68 -24.49 -18.13 3.44
CA TYR A 68 -24.77 -16.98 2.62
C TYR A 68 -25.34 -17.42 1.28
N ASN A 69 -26.57 -16.98 0.98
CA ASN A 69 -27.27 -17.24 -0.26
C ASN A 69 -27.99 -15.98 -0.77
N LEU A 70 -27.84 -15.67 -2.06
CA LEU A 70 -28.45 -14.52 -2.71
C LEU A 70 -29.74 -14.89 -3.44
N SER A 71 -30.71 -13.99 -3.45
CA SER A 71 -31.94 -14.18 -4.22
C SER A 71 -31.74 -14.21 -5.73
N LEU A 72 -30.65 -13.60 -6.22
CA LEU A 72 -30.23 -13.62 -7.63
C LEU A 72 -29.20 -14.73 -7.90
N GLY A 73 -28.87 -15.49 -6.86
CA GLY A 73 -27.97 -16.60 -6.87
C GLY A 73 -28.56 -17.85 -7.52
N SER A 74 -27.93 -18.99 -7.26
CA SER A 74 -28.33 -20.27 -7.80
C SER A 74 -27.99 -21.40 -6.84
N ASP A 75 -28.90 -22.36 -6.69
CA ASP A 75 -28.72 -23.55 -5.86
C ASP A 75 -27.58 -24.45 -6.36
N LEU A 76 -27.30 -24.35 -7.66
CA LEU A 76 -26.46 -25.28 -8.41
C LEU A 76 -25.39 -24.54 -9.19
N GLY A 77 -24.14 -25.02 -9.09
CA GLY A 77 -22.98 -24.38 -9.72
C GLY A 77 -23.10 -24.28 -11.25
N TRP A 78 -23.57 -25.34 -11.91
CA TRP A 78 -23.76 -25.32 -13.37
C TRP A 78 -24.87 -24.39 -13.87
N GLU A 79 -25.71 -23.84 -12.99
CA GLU A 79 -26.75 -22.87 -13.36
C GLU A 79 -26.25 -21.42 -13.25
N ILE A 80 -25.08 -21.20 -12.65
CA ILE A 80 -24.47 -19.87 -12.53
C ILE A 80 -24.06 -19.36 -13.91
N ASN A 81 -24.64 -18.25 -14.32
CA ASN A 81 -24.32 -17.62 -15.60
C ASN A 81 -23.10 -16.68 -15.45
N PRO A 82 -21.93 -17.03 -16.03
CA PRO A 82 -20.72 -16.24 -15.87
C PRO A 82 -20.83 -14.82 -16.48
N ALA A 83 -21.78 -14.60 -17.42
CA ALA A 83 -22.01 -13.28 -18.00
C ALA A 83 -22.64 -12.27 -17.01
N LEU A 84 -23.19 -12.74 -15.88
CA LEU A 84 -23.77 -11.89 -14.85
C LEU A 84 -22.73 -11.39 -13.82
N LEU A 85 -21.60 -12.10 -13.66
CA LEU A 85 -20.59 -11.81 -12.63
C LEU A 85 -20.01 -10.39 -12.71
N PRO A 86 -19.74 -9.80 -13.90
CA PRO A 86 -19.26 -8.41 -13.97
C PRO A 86 -20.27 -7.37 -13.47
N PHE A 87 -21.56 -7.71 -13.45
CA PHE A 87 -22.64 -6.82 -13.02
C PHE A 87 -23.08 -7.09 -11.58
N PHE A 88 -22.99 -8.34 -11.14
CA PHE A 88 -23.38 -8.82 -9.82
C PHE A 88 -22.26 -9.67 -9.24
N PRO A 89 -21.15 -9.06 -8.79
CA PRO A 89 -19.95 -9.78 -8.36
C PRO A 89 -20.19 -10.67 -7.14
N LEU A 90 -21.16 -10.33 -6.29
CA LEU A 90 -21.49 -11.11 -5.10
C LEU A 90 -22.03 -12.52 -5.41
N ILE A 91 -22.55 -12.75 -6.62
CA ILE A 91 -23.00 -14.09 -7.06
C ILE A 91 -21.83 -15.09 -7.05
N GLN A 92 -20.59 -14.64 -7.25
CA GLN A 92 -19.44 -15.55 -7.24
C GLN A 92 -19.13 -16.14 -5.87
N TYR A 93 -19.68 -15.57 -4.80
CA TYR A 93 -19.52 -16.01 -3.41
C TYR A 93 -20.81 -16.60 -2.84
N ASP A 94 -21.80 -16.86 -3.69
CA ASP A 94 -23.01 -17.57 -3.32
C ASP A 94 -22.69 -19.02 -2.93
N SER A 95 -23.52 -19.62 -2.07
CA SER A 95 -23.34 -21.02 -1.69
C SER A 95 -24.16 -21.93 -2.61
N TRP A 96 -23.57 -23.02 -3.10
CA TRP A 96 -24.21 -23.92 -4.06
C TRP A 96 -23.56 -25.29 -4.08
N LEU A 97 -24.28 -26.27 -4.63
CA LEU A 97 -23.77 -27.62 -4.82
C LEU A 97 -23.52 -27.90 -6.30
N THR A 98 -22.62 -28.84 -6.59
CA THR A 98 -22.33 -29.23 -7.97
C THR A 98 -21.80 -30.66 -8.09
N ILE A 99 -21.61 -31.10 -9.33
CA ILE A 99 -20.68 -32.17 -9.68
C ILE A 99 -19.84 -31.61 -10.83
N GLY A 100 -18.62 -31.20 -10.53
CA GLY A 100 -17.61 -30.74 -11.50
C GLY A 100 -17.69 -29.29 -11.93
N ALA A 101 -18.88 -28.79 -12.26
CA ALA A 101 -19.02 -27.49 -12.92
C ALA A 101 -19.24 -26.33 -11.93
N SER A 102 -18.51 -25.24 -12.09
CA SER A 102 -18.67 -24.01 -11.30
C SER A 102 -19.56 -22.95 -11.95
N ASN A 103 -19.88 -23.14 -13.25
CA ASN A 103 -20.74 -22.24 -14.01
C ASN A 103 -21.32 -22.93 -15.25
N SER A 104 -22.30 -22.28 -15.88
CA SER A 104 -23.00 -22.79 -17.05
C SER A 104 -22.16 -22.90 -18.32
N GLY A 105 -20.95 -22.34 -18.33
CA GLY A 105 -20.00 -22.45 -19.45
C GLY A 105 -19.14 -23.71 -19.39
N GLU A 106 -19.06 -24.37 -18.24
CA GLU A 106 -18.25 -25.57 -18.00
C GLU A 106 -19.06 -26.86 -18.18
N SER A 107 -20.36 -26.84 -17.89
CA SER A 107 -21.21 -28.03 -17.96
C SER A 107 -21.43 -28.51 -19.40
N SER A 108 -20.99 -29.74 -19.67
CA SER A 108 -21.21 -30.47 -20.93
C SER A 108 -22.49 -31.31 -20.93
N ASN A 109 -22.85 -31.85 -19.77
CA ASN A 109 -24.14 -32.48 -19.48
C ASN A 109 -24.69 -31.84 -18.21
N MET A 110 -25.93 -31.39 -18.25
CA MET A 110 -26.55 -30.75 -17.09
C MET A 110 -26.66 -31.77 -15.95
N GLY A 111 -26.03 -31.47 -14.81
CA GLY A 111 -26.32 -32.15 -13.55
C GLY A 111 -27.81 -32.10 -13.29
N ASN A 112 -28.36 -33.17 -12.72
CA ASN A 112 -29.78 -33.27 -12.40
C ASN A 112 -29.95 -33.40 -10.90
N THR A 113 -31.07 -32.88 -10.40
CA THR A 113 -31.45 -33.03 -8.99
C THR A 113 -32.80 -33.71 -8.90
N ILE A 114 -33.00 -34.44 -7.79
CA ILE A 114 -34.29 -35.03 -7.45
C ILE A 114 -34.45 -35.03 -5.93
N GLY A 115 -35.63 -34.65 -5.43
CA GLY A 115 -35.98 -34.79 -4.01
C GLY A 115 -35.18 -33.89 -3.06
N MET A 116 -34.59 -32.80 -3.56
CA MET A 116 -33.76 -31.88 -2.80
C MET A 116 -34.41 -30.50 -2.58
N GLU A 117 -35.63 -30.29 -3.06
CA GLU A 117 -36.31 -29.00 -3.02
C GLU A 117 -36.50 -28.50 -1.58
N GLY A 118 -36.80 -29.41 -0.65
CA GLY A 118 -36.90 -29.07 0.78
C GLY A 118 -35.57 -28.60 1.38
N ALA A 119 -34.47 -29.28 1.02
CA ALA A 119 -33.13 -28.97 1.49
C ALA A 119 -32.65 -27.62 0.94
N PHE A 120 -32.82 -27.37 -0.36
CA PHE A 120 -32.47 -26.09 -0.97
C PHE A 120 -33.29 -24.92 -0.42
N ASN A 121 -34.58 -25.10 -0.13
CA ASN A 121 -35.38 -24.04 0.50
C ASN A 121 -34.83 -23.63 1.89
N SER A 122 -34.40 -24.60 2.69
CA SER A 122 -33.74 -24.35 3.98
C SER A 122 -32.41 -23.63 3.79
N PHE A 123 -31.58 -24.16 2.89
CA PHE A 123 -30.26 -23.64 2.56
C PHE A 123 -30.30 -22.18 2.07
N ASN A 124 -31.20 -21.86 1.14
CA ASN A 124 -31.40 -20.52 0.61
C ASN A 124 -31.96 -19.52 1.63
N SER A 125 -32.49 -20.02 2.75
CA SER A 125 -32.94 -19.19 3.87
C SER A 125 -31.84 -19.05 4.95
N GLY A 126 -30.62 -19.50 4.66
CA GLY A 126 -29.46 -19.50 5.57
C GLY A 126 -29.42 -20.67 6.55
N GLY A 127 -30.31 -21.66 6.42
CA GLY A 127 -30.33 -22.86 7.25
C GLY A 127 -29.49 -24.00 6.68
N ASP A 128 -29.53 -25.15 7.34
CA ASP A 128 -28.78 -26.34 6.93
C ASP A 128 -29.36 -26.98 5.66
N PHE A 129 -28.48 -27.64 4.88
CA PHE A 129 -28.87 -28.50 3.77
C PHE A 129 -28.94 -29.95 4.27
N VAL A 130 -30.16 -30.50 4.42
CA VAL A 130 -30.37 -31.84 4.98
C VAL A 130 -31.35 -32.64 4.14
N VAL A 131 -30.95 -33.87 3.80
CA VAL A 131 -31.78 -34.88 3.13
C VAL A 131 -31.70 -36.17 3.93
N ASP A 132 -32.69 -36.39 4.80
CA ASP A 132 -32.77 -37.49 5.78
C ASP A 132 -34.14 -38.22 5.76
N ASN A 133 -34.91 -38.00 4.70
CA ASN A 133 -36.29 -38.47 4.61
C ASN A 133 -36.41 -39.75 3.75
N SER A 134 -37.57 -40.41 3.83
CA SER A 134 -37.82 -41.67 3.13
C SER A 134 -37.98 -41.55 1.61
N ILE A 135 -38.16 -40.34 1.07
CA ILE A 135 -38.15 -40.09 -0.38
C ILE A 135 -36.70 -40.10 -0.87
N GLY A 136 -35.78 -39.61 -0.04
CA GLY A 136 -34.39 -39.37 -0.37
C GLY A 136 -34.24 -38.20 -1.34
N GLY A 137 -33.00 -37.95 -1.72
CA GLY A 137 -32.65 -36.94 -2.70
C GLY A 137 -31.26 -37.19 -3.26
N SER A 138 -31.03 -36.72 -4.49
CA SER A 138 -29.75 -36.90 -5.16
C SER A 138 -29.46 -35.76 -6.12
N ILE A 139 -28.21 -35.31 -6.11
CA ILE A 139 -27.56 -34.63 -7.24
C ILE A 139 -26.85 -35.70 -8.03
N PHE A 140 -27.07 -35.78 -9.34
CA PHE A 140 -26.44 -36.80 -10.17
C PHE A 140 -26.06 -36.29 -11.56
N SER A 141 -24.98 -36.87 -12.10
CA SER A 141 -24.59 -36.73 -13.50
C SER A 141 -24.75 -38.07 -14.23
N LEU A 142 -24.81 -38.00 -15.56
CA LEU A 142 -24.87 -39.19 -16.41
C LEU A 142 -23.45 -39.59 -16.80
N ALA A 143 -23.23 -40.91 -16.86
CA ALA A 143 -21.92 -41.47 -17.22
C ALA A 143 -21.34 -40.87 -18.49
N GLY A 144 -20.05 -40.54 -18.45
CA GLY A 144 -19.31 -39.91 -19.54
C GLY A 144 -19.44 -38.39 -19.56
N ASP A 145 -19.80 -37.77 -18.44
CA ASP A 145 -19.74 -36.32 -18.30
C ASP A 145 -18.32 -35.88 -17.90
N PRO A 146 -17.57 -35.19 -18.79
CA PRO A 146 -16.18 -34.84 -18.50
C PRO A 146 -16.03 -33.87 -17.33
N THR A 147 -17.06 -33.10 -16.96
CA THR A 147 -17.01 -32.29 -15.74
C THR A 147 -17.07 -33.13 -14.48
N ALA A 148 -17.72 -34.29 -14.51
CA ALA A 148 -17.82 -35.18 -13.38
C ALA A 148 -16.59 -36.08 -13.19
N ALA A 149 -15.65 -36.08 -14.14
CA ALA A 149 -14.41 -36.84 -14.09
C ALA A 149 -13.31 -36.09 -13.33
N ALA A 150 -12.46 -36.83 -12.62
CA ALA A 150 -11.41 -36.29 -11.75
C ALA A 150 -10.31 -35.53 -12.51
N GLY A 151 -10.10 -35.83 -13.79
CA GLY A 151 -9.15 -35.11 -14.65
C GLY A 151 -7.69 -35.15 -14.17
N ASP A 152 -6.87 -34.24 -14.71
CA ASP A 152 -5.43 -34.18 -14.46
C ASP A 152 -5.07 -33.82 -13.00
N ASP A 153 -5.95 -33.09 -12.31
CA ASP A 153 -5.78 -32.70 -10.91
C ASP A 153 -6.31 -33.75 -9.92
N LEU A 154 -6.93 -34.83 -10.41
CA LEU A 154 -7.49 -35.93 -9.64
C LEU A 154 -8.59 -35.47 -8.65
N ARG A 155 -9.32 -34.40 -8.99
CA ARG A 155 -10.29 -33.76 -8.12
C ARG A 155 -11.59 -33.48 -8.85
N VAL A 156 -12.71 -33.65 -8.15
CA VAL A 156 -14.02 -33.21 -8.63
C VAL A 156 -14.61 -32.22 -7.64
N LEU A 157 -14.95 -31.03 -8.13
CA LEU A 157 -15.65 -30.01 -7.35
C LEU A 157 -17.06 -30.50 -7.01
N ILE A 158 -17.49 -30.39 -5.76
CA ILE A 158 -18.82 -30.84 -5.32
C ILE A 158 -19.68 -29.73 -4.69
N GLY A 159 -19.08 -28.57 -4.42
CA GLY A 159 -19.83 -27.41 -3.99
C GLY A 159 -18.94 -26.23 -3.59
N GLN A 160 -19.62 -25.11 -3.34
CA GLN A 160 -19.04 -23.91 -2.76
C GLN A 160 -19.93 -23.47 -1.60
N LEU A 161 -19.34 -23.17 -0.44
CA LEU A 161 -20.08 -22.76 0.75
C LEU A 161 -19.48 -21.50 1.34
N THR A 162 -20.31 -20.51 1.63
CA THR A 162 -19.91 -19.25 2.22
C THR A 162 -20.55 -19.09 3.58
N THR A 163 -19.73 -19.01 4.63
CA THR A 163 -20.20 -18.90 6.01
C THR A 163 -19.11 -18.32 6.91
N SER A 164 -19.50 -17.78 8.07
CA SER A 164 -18.58 -17.40 9.16
C SER A 164 -18.45 -18.49 10.23
N GLY A 165 -19.25 -19.55 10.13
CA GLY A 165 -19.29 -20.65 11.09
C GLY A 165 -18.36 -21.81 10.74
N ILE A 166 -18.39 -22.82 11.60
CA ILE A 166 -17.79 -24.13 11.33
C ILE A 166 -18.82 -24.95 10.56
N VAL A 167 -18.43 -25.46 9.40
CA VAL A 167 -19.22 -26.39 8.60
C VAL A 167 -18.93 -27.81 9.06
N GLU A 168 -20.00 -28.54 9.37
CA GLU A 168 -19.98 -29.99 9.55
C GLU A 168 -20.86 -30.61 8.47
N SER A 169 -20.32 -31.56 7.71
CA SER A 169 -21.09 -32.28 6.70
C SER A 169 -20.86 -33.78 6.77
N SER A 170 -21.92 -34.55 6.53
CA SER A 170 -21.86 -35.98 6.22
C SER A 170 -22.38 -36.21 4.80
N LEU A 171 -21.50 -36.69 3.93
CA LEU A 171 -21.72 -36.83 2.50
C LEU A 171 -21.80 -38.31 2.10
N ASN A 172 -22.70 -38.64 1.17
CA ASN A 172 -22.74 -39.96 0.51
C ASN A 172 -22.53 -39.78 -0.98
N ILE A 173 -21.53 -40.48 -1.53
CA ILE A 173 -21.06 -40.30 -2.89
C ILE A 173 -21.10 -41.64 -3.61
N GLN A 174 -21.65 -41.64 -4.82
CA GLN A 174 -21.56 -42.74 -5.77
C GLN A 174 -20.65 -42.32 -6.93
N MET A 175 -19.71 -43.19 -7.31
CA MET A 175 -18.78 -42.97 -8.41
C MET A 175 -18.78 -44.12 -9.42
N PHE A 176 -18.29 -43.86 -10.64
CA PHE A 176 -17.91 -44.86 -11.63
C PHE A 176 -16.39 -44.98 -11.69
N ILE A 177 -15.90 -46.19 -11.46
CA ILE A 177 -14.47 -46.55 -11.46
C ILE A 177 -13.95 -46.46 -12.90
N ASN A 178 -12.96 -45.61 -13.14
CA ASN A 178 -12.44 -45.25 -14.47
C ASN A 178 -13.56 -44.90 -15.48
N GLY A 179 -14.64 -44.24 -15.02
CA GLY A 179 -15.74 -43.77 -15.88
C GLY A 179 -16.66 -44.88 -16.42
N PHE A 180 -16.48 -46.13 -15.98
CA PHE A 180 -17.31 -47.25 -16.44
C PHE A 180 -18.56 -47.41 -15.58
N GLN A 181 -19.75 -47.16 -16.14
CA GLN A 181 -21.03 -47.36 -15.45
C GLN A 181 -21.23 -48.79 -14.90
N SER A 182 -20.59 -49.79 -15.52
CA SER A 182 -20.62 -51.19 -15.05
C SER A 182 -19.82 -51.44 -13.78
N GLN A 183 -18.98 -50.49 -13.37
CA GLN A 183 -18.12 -50.53 -12.20
C GLN A 183 -18.44 -49.33 -11.30
N ASN A 184 -19.54 -49.41 -10.55
CA ASN A 184 -19.87 -48.37 -9.57
C ASN A 184 -19.31 -48.70 -8.18
N SER A 185 -18.99 -47.66 -7.43
CA SER A 185 -18.62 -47.71 -6.02
C SER A 185 -19.42 -46.66 -5.26
N VAL A 186 -19.79 -46.98 -4.02
CA VAL A 186 -20.53 -46.08 -3.14
C VAL A 186 -19.75 -45.92 -1.84
N VAL A 187 -19.56 -44.69 -1.42
CA VAL A 187 -18.97 -44.31 -0.13
C VAL A 187 -20.03 -43.52 0.62
N GLN A 188 -20.30 -43.90 1.87
CA GLN A 188 -21.36 -43.30 2.70
C GLN A 188 -20.79 -42.79 4.02
N ASP A 189 -21.52 -41.88 4.64
CA ASP A 189 -21.19 -41.27 5.94
C ASP A 189 -19.78 -40.65 5.97
N VAL A 190 -19.40 -40.00 4.87
CA VAL A 190 -18.13 -39.30 4.79
C VAL A 190 -18.27 -37.97 5.50
N SER A 191 -17.74 -37.90 6.71
CA SER A 191 -17.76 -36.69 7.52
C SER A 191 -16.53 -35.80 7.25
N ILE A 192 -16.79 -34.53 6.96
CA ILE A 192 -15.78 -33.46 6.96
C ILE A 192 -16.23 -32.28 7.83
N ILE A 193 -15.26 -31.66 8.50
CA ILE A 193 -15.47 -30.48 9.34
C ILE A 193 -14.44 -29.42 8.95
N PHE A 194 -14.89 -28.21 8.63
CA PHE A 194 -14.01 -27.11 8.25
C PHE A 194 -14.58 -25.72 8.65
N PRO A 195 -13.73 -24.73 8.94
CA PRO A 195 -12.27 -24.81 9.00
C PRO A 195 -11.80 -25.75 10.12
N SER A 196 -10.84 -26.63 9.82
CA SER A 196 -10.06 -27.25 10.89
C SER A 196 -9.10 -26.19 11.40
N GLY A 197 -9.06 -25.95 12.71
CA GLY A 197 -8.34 -24.82 13.28
C GLY A 197 -6.87 -24.73 12.84
N CYS A 198 -6.28 -23.58 13.13
CA CYS A 198 -4.88 -23.29 12.79
C CYS A 198 -3.93 -24.22 13.56
N ASP A 199 -2.84 -24.65 12.92
CA ASP A 199 -1.77 -25.45 13.53
C ASP A 199 -0.70 -24.60 14.24
N ASP A 200 -0.76 -23.27 14.07
CA ASP A 200 0.10 -22.30 14.74
C ASP A 200 -0.46 -21.91 16.12
N ALA A 201 0.30 -22.20 17.17
CA ALA A 201 -0.04 -21.90 18.56
C ALA A 201 -0.18 -20.40 18.88
N THR A 202 0.25 -19.53 17.97
CA THR A 202 0.16 -18.07 18.10
C THR A 202 -1.09 -17.48 17.44
N ALA A 203 -1.87 -18.28 16.71
CA ALA A 203 -3.12 -17.85 16.12
C ALA A 203 -4.30 -17.90 17.11
N CYS A 204 -5.25 -16.99 16.94
CA CYS A 204 -6.48 -16.91 17.72
C CYS A 204 -7.43 -18.08 17.50
N ASN A 205 -7.36 -18.71 16.33
CA ASN A 205 -8.10 -19.93 16.02
C ASN A 205 -7.20 -21.18 16.08
N TYR A 206 -6.12 -21.13 16.87
CA TYR A 206 -5.28 -22.30 17.12
C TYR A 206 -6.08 -23.45 17.71
N THR A 207 -5.86 -24.65 17.15
CA THR A 207 -6.33 -25.88 17.76
C THR A 207 -5.19 -26.90 17.83
N PRO A 208 -5.09 -27.72 18.89
CA PRO A 208 -4.04 -28.74 19.01
C PRO A 208 -4.03 -29.78 17.88
N ASP A 209 -5.17 -29.99 17.21
CA ASP A 209 -5.33 -30.86 16.04
C ASP A 209 -5.43 -30.07 14.73
N GLY A 210 -5.06 -28.79 14.75
CA GLY A 210 -5.05 -27.92 13.58
C GLY A 210 -4.09 -28.44 12.53
N THR A 211 -4.45 -28.30 11.26
CA THR A 211 -3.64 -28.82 10.13
C THR A 211 -3.47 -27.84 8.99
N ASP A 212 -3.97 -26.61 9.13
CA ASP A 212 -3.98 -25.62 8.06
C ASP A 212 -3.41 -24.29 8.54
N SER A 213 -2.12 -24.07 8.23
CA SER A 213 -1.41 -22.82 8.55
C SER A 213 -1.86 -21.63 7.70
N SER A 214 -2.63 -21.86 6.64
CA SER A 214 -3.12 -20.80 5.75
C SER A 214 -4.44 -20.18 6.21
N ALA A 215 -5.11 -20.82 7.17
CA ALA A 215 -6.35 -20.35 7.80
C ALA A 215 -6.13 -19.70 9.17
N CYS A 216 -4.88 -19.40 9.55
CA CYS A 216 -4.55 -18.81 10.84
C CYS A 216 -5.01 -17.36 10.94
N ILE A 217 -5.88 -17.11 11.92
CA ILE A 217 -6.30 -15.76 12.30
C ILE A 217 -5.36 -15.30 13.40
N TYR A 218 -4.61 -14.23 13.15
CA TYR A 218 -3.76 -13.61 14.16
C TYR A 218 -4.49 -12.42 14.79
N PRO A 219 -4.20 -12.07 16.05
CA PRO A 219 -4.71 -10.83 16.61
C PRO A 219 -4.17 -9.65 15.79
N LEU A 220 -4.92 -8.55 15.76
CA LEU A 220 -4.43 -7.31 15.20
C LEU A 220 -3.21 -6.84 16.01
N ASP A 221 -2.33 -6.05 15.39
CA ASP A 221 -1.20 -5.44 16.10
C ASP A 221 -1.74 -4.71 17.35
N CYS A 222 -1.14 -4.97 18.52
CA CYS A 222 -1.49 -4.41 19.83
C CYS A 222 -2.75 -4.94 20.54
N GLU A 223 -3.44 -5.93 19.98
CA GLU A 223 -4.64 -6.53 20.59
C GLU A 223 -4.41 -7.99 20.99
N ASP A 224 -5.25 -8.50 21.90
CA ASP A 224 -5.43 -9.93 22.13
C ASP A 224 -6.44 -10.52 21.12
N CYS A 225 -6.65 -11.84 21.19
CA CYS A 225 -7.54 -12.55 20.29
C CYS A 225 -9.02 -12.25 20.45
N ASP A 226 -9.40 -11.56 21.52
CA ASP A 226 -10.76 -11.10 21.77
C ASP A 226 -10.93 -9.61 21.34
N GLY A 227 -9.91 -9.02 20.70
CA GLY A 227 -9.88 -7.62 20.28
C GLY A 227 -9.68 -6.65 21.44
N ASN A 228 -9.18 -7.12 22.58
CA ASN A 228 -8.84 -6.23 23.69
C ASN A 228 -7.42 -5.70 23.52
N CYS A 229 -7.30 -4.40 23.66
CA CYS A 229 -6.04 -3.70 23.79
C CYS A 229 -5.13 -4.34 24.86
N LEU A 230 -3.89 -4.65 24.49
CA LEU A 230 -2.85 -5.06 25.43
C LEU A 230 -2.31 -3.82 26.14
N ASP A 231 -2.94 -3.46 27.26
CA ASP A 231 -2.61 -2.32 28.11
C ASP A 231 -2.15 -2.82 29.49
N ALA A 232 -0.83 -3.00 29.66
CA ALA A 232 -0.24 -3.53 30.88
C ALA A 232 -0.26 -2.51 32.03
N ASN A 233 -0.35 -1.22 31.73
CA ASN A 233 -0.27 -0.14 32.73
C ASN A 233 -1.66 0.43 33.11
N SER A 234 -2.70 0.04 32.39
CA SER A 234 -4.11 0.40 32.55
C SER A 234 -4.41 1.89 32.40
N ASP A 235 -3.71 2.59 31.51
CA ASP A 235 -3.93 4.01 31.24
C ASP A 235 -4.92 4.29 30.10
N GLY A 236 -5.36 3.24 29.38
CA GLY A 236 -6.32 3.32 28.30
C GLY A 236 -5.71 3.47 26.90
N VAL A 237 -4.39 3.35 26.75
CA VAL A 237 -3.64 3.27 25.49
C VAL A 237 -3.00 1.89 25.38
N CYS A 238 -2.90 1.33 24.16
CA CYS A 238 -2.25 0.03 23.99
C CYS A 238 -0.73 0.16 24.11
N ASP A 239 -0.07 -0.80 24.77
CA ASP A 239 1.35 -0.73 25.13
C ASP A 239 2.28 -0.48 23.92
N CYS A 240 1.91 -0.95 22.72
CA CYS A 240 2.69 -0.69 21.49
C CYS A 240 2.25 0.56 20.71
N GLU A 241 1.16 1.21 21.11
CA GLU A 241 0.81 2.57 20.68
C GLU A 241 1.39 3.63 21.63
N GLU A 242 1.81 3.26 22.85
CA GLU A 242 2.47 4.18 23.80
C GLU A 242 3.82 4.71 23.29
N GLN A 243 4.45 4.06 22.31
CA GLN A 243 5.85 4.30 21.98
C GLN A 243 6.10 5.37 20.90
N GLU A 244 5.08 5.89 20.20
CA GLU A 244 5.36 6.64 18.97
C GLU A 244 5.33 8.17 19.09
N ASP A 245 4.74 8.75 20.14
CA ASP A 245 4.64 10.21 20.24
C ASP A 245 5.17 10.71 21.59
N LEU A 246 6.50 10.72 21.75
CA LEU A 246 7.17 11.51 22.78
C LEU A 246 7.35 12.95 22.24
N PRO A 247 6.46 13.90 22.57
CA PRO A 247 6.58 15.27 22.11
C PRO A 247 7.81 15.94 22.73
N GLY A 248 8.65 16.51 21.89
CA GLY A 248 9.80 17.30 22.30
C GLY A 248 10.55 17.83 21.09
N CYS A 249 11.66 18.52 21.30
CA CYS A 249 12.45 19.03 20.19
C CYS A 249 13.32 17.91 19.57
N THR A 250 13.07 17.58 18.31
CA THR A 250 13.81 16.54 17.57
C THR A 250 15.00 17.07 16.78
N GLN A 251 15.22 18.38 16.75
CA GLN A 251 16.32 19.04 16.01
C GLN A 251 17.64 18.95 16.80
N PRO A 252 18.68 18.26 16.31
CA PRO A 252 19.94 18.09 17.07
C PRO A 252 20.70 19.38 17.35
N ASP A 253 20.47 20.42 16.54
CA ASP A 253 21.13 21.73 16.66
C ASP A 253 20.36 22.71 17.59
N ALA A 254 19.26 22.27 18.21
CA ALA A 254 18.50 23.08 19.15
C ALA A 254 19.06 23.00 20.58
N ASP A 255 18.95 24.10 21.32
CA ASP A 255 19.38 24.21 22.71
C ASP A 255 18.59 23.30 23.67
N ASN A 256 17.35 22.95 23.30
CA ASN A 256 16.47 22.06 24.03
C ASN A 256 16.22 20.73 23.29
N PHE A 257 17.17 20.29 22.45
CA PHE A 257 17.10 18.97 21.82
C PHE A 257 16.84 17.88 22.87
N ASP A 258 15.81 17.09 22.64
CA ASP A 258 15.45 15.95 23.46
C ASP A 258 15.79 14.67 22.67
N PRO A 259 16.80 13.89 23.10
CA PRO A 259 17.20 12.67 22.42
C PRO A 259 16.16 11.55 22.50
N ASP A 260 15.20 11.65 23.43
CA ASP A 260 14.12 10.67 23.60
C ASP A 260 12.84 11.09 22.85
N ALA A 261 12.78 12.32 22.30
CA ALA A 261 11.64 12.78 21.53
C ALA A 261 11.54 12.10 20.15
N THR A 262 10.37 11.53 19.86
CA THR A 262 10.04 10.90 18.57
C THR A 262 9.15 11.79 17.70
N LEU A 263 8.50 12.80 18.29
CA LEU A 263 7.61 13.74 17.63
C LEU A 263 8.03 15.19 17.90
N ASP A 264 8.27 15.98 16.85
CA ASP A 264 8.56 17.42 16.99
C ASP A 264 7.29 18.17 17.45
N ASP A 265 7.35 18.71 18.67
CA ASP A 265 6.26 19.49 19.26
C ASP A 265 6.32 20.99 18.93
N GLY A 266 7.32 21.40 18.13
CA GLY A 266 7.54 22.79 17.74
C GLY A 266 8.12 23.67 18.85
N THR A 267 8.59 23.07 19.96
CA THR A 267 9.21 23.81 21.06
C THR A 267 10.71 24.03 20.86
N CYS A 268 11.30 23.56 19.75
CA CYS A 268 12.73 23.72 19.47
C CYS A 268 13.20 25.17 19.58
N VAL A 269 14.22 25.40 20.41
CA VAL A 269 14.88 26.68 20.65
C VAL A 269 16.22 26.63 19.95
N ILE A 270 16.30 27.30 18.81
CA ILE A 270 17.52 27.36 17.99
C ILE A 270 18.08 28.78 18.05
N GLY A 271 19.35 28.91 18.44
CA GLY A 271 20.09 30.16 18.37
C GLY A 271 20.68 30.37 16.97
N GLY A 272 20.60 31.60 16.46
CA GLY A 272 21.22 31.96 15.19
C GLY A 272 20.79 33.34 14.73
N CYS A 273 21.38 33.84 13.64
CA CYS A 273 21.06 35.20 13.21
C CYS A 273 19.62 35.30 12.67
N THR A 274 18.79 36.15 13.30
CA THR A 274 17.38 36.36 12.91
C THR A 274 17.17 37.48 11.89
N TYR A 275 18.21 38.19 11.46
CA TYR A 275 18.10 39.30 10.52
C TYR A 275 18.25 38.81 9.07
N PRO A 276 17.22 38.92 8.21
CA PRO A 276 17.28 38.39 6.85
C PRO A 276 18.35 39.00 5.93
N MET A 277 18.91 40.16 6.31
CA MET A 277 19.99 40.82 5.56
C MET A 277 21.39 40.42 6.05
N ALA A 278 21.49 39.62 7.10
CA ALA A 278 22.78 39.09 7.55
C ALA A 278 23.23 37.94 6.65
N TYR A 279 24.54 37.84 6.44
CA TYR A 279 25.17 36.81 5.63
C TYR A 279 24.95 35.40 6.20
N ASN A 280 24.89 35.28 7.53
CA ASN A 280 24.63 34.03 8.25
C ASN A 280 23.19 33.93 8.79
N TYR A 281 22.23 34.55 8.10
CA TYR A 281 20.81 34.44 8.46
C TYR A 281 20.38 32.97 8.55
N THR A 282 19.76 32.61 9.67
CA THR A 282 19.26 31.26 9.93
C THR A 282 17.74 31.32 10.06
N ALA A 283 17.02 30.84 9.05
CA ALA A 283 15.55 30.91 9.04
C ALA A 283 14.89 30.08 10.16
N ALA A 284 15.58 29.07 10.69
CA ALA A 284 15.13 28.25 11.81
C ALA A 284 15.46 28.86 13.19
N ALA A 285 16.21 29.98 13.25
CA ALA A 285 16.57 30.60 14.51
C ALA A 285 15.34 31.20 15.20
N THR A 286 15.14 30.82 16.46
CA THR A 286 14.06 31.32 17.33
C THR A 286 14.45 32.56 18.12
N TYR A 287 15.75 32.80 18.26
CA TYR A 287 16.32 34.01 18.87
C TYR A 287 17.67 34.33 18.27
N ASP A 288 18.04 35.62 18.33
CA ASP A 288 19.34 36.11 17.88
C ASP A 288 20.43 35.72 18.88
N ASP A 289 21.41 34.95 18.43
CA ASP A 289 22.58 34.55 19.22
C ASP A 289 23.67 35.64 19.29
N GLY A 290 23.45 36.76 18.62
CA GLY A 290 24.36 37.91 18.59
C GLY A 290 25.55 37.72 17.64
N ASN A 291 25.59 36.62 16.88
CA ASN A 291 26.67 36.33 15.94
C ASN A 291 26.33 36.74 14.50
N CYS A 292 25.32 37.58 14.29
CA CYS A 292 24.96 38.10 12.98
C CYS A 292 26.12 38.78 12.24
N ILE A 293 26.36 38.35 11.01
CA ILE A 293 27.36 38.91 10.11
C ILE A 293 26.66 39.83 9.12
N PHE A 294 26.92 41.12 9.20
CA PHE A 294 26.43 42.09 8.22
C PHE A 294 27.55 42.36 7.20
N ALA A 295 27.23 42.15 5.92
CA ALA A 295 28.11 42.47 4.81
C ALA A 295 27.85 43.90 4.34
N GLY A 296 28.92 44.62 4.04
CA GLY A 296 28.88 46.00 3.57
C GLY A 296 30.30 46.52 3.36
N CYS A 297 30.45 47.75 2.87
CA CYS A 297 31.79 48.25 2.60
C CYS A 297 32.59 48.47 3.90
N THR A 298 33.66 47.71 4.09
CA THR A 298 34.53 47.80 5.27
C THR A 298 35.67 48.82 5.12
N ASN A 299 35.84 49.39 3.92
CA ASN A 299 36.88 50.37 3.66
C ASN A 299 36.48 51.77 4.18
N PRO A 300 37.16 52.32 5.20
CA PRO A 300 36.82 53.62 5.78
C PRO A 300 37.04 54.82 4.83
N ALA A 301 37.74 54.62 3.71
CA ALA A 301 37.93 55.64 2.67
C ALA A 301 36.82 55.64 1.61
N ALA A 302 35.90 54.66 1.62
CA ALA A 302 34.81 54.58 0.67
C ALA A 302 33.63 55.51 1.06
N LEU A 303 32.88 55.98 0.06
CA LEU A 303 31.71 56.84 0.24
C LEU A 303 30.54 56.13 0.93
N ASN A 304 30.43 54.82 0.78
CA ASN A 304 29.41 53.97 1.39
C ASN A 304 29.98 53.09 2.51
N PHE A 305 31.06 53.54 3.17
CA PHE A 305 31.60 52.83 4.34
C PHE A 305 30.50 52.54 5.37
N ASP A 306 30.38 51.27 5.74
CA ASP A 306 29.47 50.83 6.78
C ASP A 306 30.28 50.40 8.00
N ALA A 307 30.19 51.19 9.08
CA ALA A 307 30.88 50.91 10.33
C ALA A 307 30.33 49.68 11.08
N ALA A 308 29.16 49.17 10.70
CA ALA A 308 28.57 47.95 11.24
C ALA A 308 28.90 46.70 10.40
N ALA A 309 29.48 46.86 9.21
CA ALA A 309 29.90 45.74 8.37
C ALA A 309 31.18 45.11 8.91
N ILE A 310 31.18 43.78 9.03
CA ILE A 310 32.36 42.99 9.45
C ILE A 310 32.93 42.14 8.32
N GLU A 311 32.24 42.10 7.17
CA GLU A 311 32.67 41.45 5.95
C GLU A 311 32.43 42.38 4.74
N ASP A 312 33.42 42.51 3.85
CA ASP A 312 33.31 43.37 2.67
C ASP A 312 32.42 42.72 1.60
N ASP A 313 31.37 43.42 1.18
CA ASP A 313 30.46 42.96 0.14
C ASP A 313 30.95 43.27 -1.29
N GLY A 314 32.11 43.93 -1.41
CA GLY A 314 32.72 44.30 -2.68
C GLY A 314 32.06 45.51 -3.37
N ASN A 315 31.06 46.13 -2.73
CA ASN A 315 30.36 47.29 -3.28
C ASN A 315 30.94 48.62 -2.79
N CYS A 316 32.14 48.63 -2.22
CA CYS A 316 32.82 49.86 -1.79
C CYS A 316 32.91 50.89 -2.92
N LEU A 317 32.39 52.09 -2.68
CA LEU A 317 32.40 53.22 -3.59
C LEU A 317 33.63 54.09 -3.33
N ILE A 318 34.67 53.90 -4.14
CA ILE A 318 35.95 54.62 -4.01
C ILE A 318 35.92 55.85 -4.93
N LEU A 319 36.00 57.02 -4.31
CA LEU A 319 36.07 58.30 -5.01
C LEU A 319 37.53 58.59 -5.41
N GLY A 320 37.77 58.83 -6.70
CA GLY A 320 39.10 59.19 -7.18
C GLY A 320 39.10 59.57 -8.66
N CYS A 321 40.23 60.08 -9.14
CA CYS A 321 40.38 60.40 -10.55
C CYS A 321 40.38 59.10 -11.38
N MET A 322 39.38 58.95 -12.25
CA MET A 322 39.25 57.78 -13.15
C MET A 322 39.87 58.04 -14.53
N ASP A 323 40.46 59.22 -14.75
CA ASP A 323 41.13 59.59 -16.00
C ASP A 323 42.62 59.20 -15.95
N PRO A 324 43.09 58.29 -16.83
CA PRO A 324 44.49 57.86 -16.87
C PRO A 324 45.49 59.00 -17.14
N ILE A 325 45.03 60.17 -17.59
CA ILE A 325 45.87 61.35 -17.89
C ILE A 325 46.03 62.27 -16.65
N GLY A 326 45.16 62.13 -15.63
CA GLY A 326 45.30 62.87 -14.37
C GLY A 326 46.52 62.43 -13.55
N PHE A 327 47.18 63.36 -12.87
CA PHE A 327 48.33 63.04 -12.01
C PHE A 327 47.94 62.23 -10.76
N ASP A 328 46.71 62.37 -10.32
CA ASP A 328 46.12 61.66 -9.18
C ASP A 328 45.21 60.50 -9.61
N PHE A 329 45.45 59.94 -10.80
CA PHE A 329 44.72 58.76 -11.29
C PHE A 329 44.74 57.62 -10.26
N ASP A 330 43.56 57.17 -9.87
CA ASP A 330 43.34 56.03 -8.98
C ASP A 330 42.67 54.89 -9.73
N ILE A 331 43.42 53.82 -9.97
CA ILE A 331 42.93 52.61 -10.65
C ILE A 331 41.85 51.87 -9.85
N SER A 332 41.74 52.13 -8.55
CA SER A 332 40.74 51.52 -7.65
C SER A 332 39.46 52.34 -7.55
N ALA A 333 39.42 53.55 -8.12
CA ALA A 333 38.24 54.40 -8.11
C ALA A 333 37.13 53.84 -9.02
N ASN A 334 35.91 53.77 -8.48
CA ASN A 334 34.70 53.38 -9.22
C ASN A 334 33.60 54.45 -9.16
N VAL A 335 33.88 55.58 -8.49
CA VAL A 335 33.07 56.80 -8.49
C VAL A 335 33.93 57.97 -9.00
N PRO A 336 33.47 58.74 -10.01
CA PRO A 336 34.24 59.86 -10.55
C PRO A 336 34.53 60.95 -9.50
N GLY A 337 35.81 61.14 -9.18
CA GLY A 337 36.33 62.22 -8.35
C GLY A 337 36.89 63.39 -9.16
N ALA A 338 37.38 64.41 -8.45
CA ALA A 338 38.17 65.46 -9.09
C ALA A 338 39.50 64.88 -9.57
N CYS A 339 39.97 65.32 -10.73
CA CYS A 339 41.28 65.01 -11.27
C CYS A 339 42.16 66.25 -11.22
N ASP A 340 43.40 66.09 -10.76
CA ASP A 340 44.44 67.10 -10.88
C ASP A 340 45.20 66.89 -12.19
N TYR A 341 45.10 67.88 -13.08
CA TYR A 341 45.79 67.88 -14.36
C TYR A 341 46.99 68.83 -14.29
N PRO A 342 48.06 68.58 -15.06
CA PRO A 342 49.10 69.58 -15.24
C PRO A 342 48.45 70.90 -15.64
N ALA A 343 48.73 71.97 -14.88
CA ALA A 343 48.39 73.31 -15.31
C ALA A 343 48.91 73.49 -16.75
N PRO A 344 48.13 74.06 -17.68
CA PRO A 344 48.55 74.22 -19.06
C PRO A 344 49.92 74.87 -19.07
N CYS A 345 50.89 74.22 -19.71
CA CYS A 345 52.24 74.74 -19.84
C CYS A 345 52.11 76.15 -20.40
N VAL A 346 52.45 77.18 -19.62
CA VAL A 346 52.22 78.59 -19.98
C VAL A 346 52.96 79.06 -21.25
N SER A 347 53.69 78.15 -21.88
CA SER A 347 54.53 78.35 -23.08
C SER A 347 54.32 77.25 -24.12
N ASP A 348 53.29 76.41 -23.96
CA ASP A 348 52.72 75.58 -25.02
C ASP A 348 51.78 76.50 -25.84
N ILE A 349 52.31 77.02 -26.95
CA ILE A 349 51.68 78.08 -27.74
C ILE A 349 50.73 77.46 -28.78
N ASP A 350 50.97 76.22 -29.23
CA ASP A 350 50.08 75.53 -30.17
C ASP A 350 49.06 74.58 -29.52
N GLY A 351 49.17 74.36 -28.21
CA GLY A 351 48.22 73.62 -27.39
C GLY A 351 48.35 72.10 -27.53
N ASP A 352 49.51 71.59 -27.90
CA ASP A 352 49.76 70.16 -28.12
C ASP A 352 50.17 69.38 -26.85
N GLY A 353 50.32 70.09 -25.73
CA GLY A 353 50.68 69.54 -24.43
C GLY A 353 52.19 69.42 -24.18
N ALA A 354 53.04 69.89 -25.09
CA ALA A 354 54.50 69.95 -24.94
C ALA A 354 55.02 71.41 -24.96
N VAL A 355 56.28 71.60 -24.56
CA VAL A 355 57.01 72.86 -24.83
C VAL A 355 58.25 72.47 -25.59
N ASP A 356 58.18 72.57 -26.92
CA ASP A 356 59.24 72.11 -27.81
C ASP A 356 59.65 73.16 -28.86
N VAL A 357 60.39 72.73 -29.89
CA VAL A 357 60.91 73.65 -30.90
C VAL A 357 59.79 74.32 -31.70
N PHE A 358 58.65 73.67 -31.85
CA PHE A 358 57.52 74.20 -32.62
C PHE A 358 56.87 75.39 -31.91
N ASP A 359 56.71 75.35 -30.58
CA ASP A 359 56.29 76.50 -29.79
C ASP A 359 57.22 77.70 -29.94
N LEU A 360 58.54 77.43 -29.89
CA LEU A 360 59.55 78.48 -30.04
C LEU A 360 59.51 79.10 -31.44
N LEU A 361 59.23 78.31 -32.47
CA LEU A 361 59.09 78.79 -33.84
C LEU A 361 57.82 79.63 -34.01
N ILE A 362 56.70 79.24 -33.41
CA ILE A 362 55.46 80.01 -33.43
C ILE A 362 55.61 81.33 -32.66
N PHE A 363 56.34 81.31 -31.54
CA PHE A 363 56.74 82.54 -30.86
C PHE A 363 57.56 83.44 -31.78
N PHE A 364 58.59 82.92 -32.47
CA PHE A 364 59.39 83.74 -33.38
C PHE A 364 58.65 84.22 -34.63
N GLU A 365 57.68 83.46 -35.13
CA GLU A 365 56.83 83.86 -36.25
C GLU A 365 55.96 85.07 -35.89
N SER A 366 55.44 85.10 -34.66
CA SER A 366 54.63 86.21 -34.14
C SER A 366 55.47 87.37 -33.59
N TYR A 367 56.71 87.11 -33.16
CA TYR A 367 57.59 88.08 -32.51
C TYR A 367 58.03 89.20 -33.47
N GLY A 368 57.56 90.42 -33.20
CA GLY A 368 57.93 91.63 -33.94
C GLY A 368 56.89 92.08 -34.97
N ASN A 369 55.78 91.36 -35.13
CA ASN A 369 54.63 91.86 -35.89
C ASN A 369 53.88 92.93 -35.08
N PRO A 370 53.55 94.10 -35.67
CA PRO A 370 52.71 95.08 -35.00
C PRO A 370 51.29 94.51 -34.84
N CYS A 371 50.73 94.62 -33.63
CA CYS A 371 49.32 94.34 -33.42
C CYS A 371 48.50 95.46 -34.09
N GLU A 372 47.54 95.11 -34.94
CA GLU A 372 46.45 96.04 -35.32
C GLU A 372 45.35 96.04 -34.26
#